data_AF-A0A318ELM1-F1
#
_entry.id   AF-A0A318ELM1-F1
#
_cell.length_a   1.000
_cell.length_b   1.000
_cell.length_c   1.000
_cell.angle_alpha   90.00
_cell.angle_beta   90.00
_cell.angle_gamma   90.00
#
_symmetry.space_group_name_H-M   'P 1'
#
loop_
_entity.id
_entity.type
_entity.pdbx_description
1 polymer ?
#
loop_
_entity_poly.entity_id
_entity_poly.type
_entity_poly.pdbx_seq_one_letter_code
_entity_poly.pdbx_strand_id
1 'polypeptide(L)'
;RLAASTSKGKNETKTSTKLTEHQDSSSKGSGDTSRKEALGQIKQDLGIPKTQQPVSQKMEKMLDEHKKPIVVNGEFVYSRELTYSVSGKTDAGGNPIKQVIIQDHSYGHSYSDGIGNQSSHFNVRPDNNPKTGGVSGTKEHYYFTYRNKK
;
A
#
# COMPACT_ATOMS: atom_id res chain seq x y z
N ARG A 1 48.49 -44.37 17.10
CA ARG A 1 48.09 -42.96 17.38
C ARG A 1 48.13 -42.19 16.07
N LEU A 2 47.17 -41.28 15.84
CA LEU A 2 46.98 -40.36 14.69
C LEU A 2 46.32 -41.02 13.46
N ALA A 3 45.04 -40.83 13.14
CA ALA A 3 44.20 -39.65 12.84
C ALA A 3 44.24 -39.20 11.35
N ALA A 4 43.22 -39.66 10.62
CA ALA A 4 42.30 -38.95 9.72
C ALA A 4 42.78 -37.76 8.82
N SER A 5 42.49 -37.94 7.52
CA SER A 5 41.61 -37.07 6.70
C SER A 5 42.16 -35.82 5.97
N THR A 6 42.08 -35.95 4.63
CA THR A 6 41.47 -35.06 3.63
C THR A 6 42.15 -33.78 3.13
N SER A 7 41.90 -33.61 1.84
CA SER A 7 42.43 -32.68 0.86
C SER A 7 41.92 -31.24 1.00
N LYS A 8 42.78 -30.33 0.57
CA LYS A 8 42.59 -28.88 0.51
C LYS A 8 42.08 -28.50 -0.87
N GLY A 9 40.81 -28.10 -0.96
CA GLY A 9 40.19 -27.49 -2.14
C GLY A 9 39.90 -26.02 -1.88
N LYS A 10 40.41 -25.15 -2.75
CA LYS A 10 40.13 -23.70 -2.80
C LYS A 10 38.68 -23.47 -3.21
N ASN A 11 38.07 -22.37 -2.76
CA ASN A 11 37.44 -21.39 -3.64
C ASN A 11 36.98 -20.15 -2.87
N GLU A 12 37.47 -19.01 -3.34
CA GLU A 12 37.04 -17.66 -2.99
C GLU A 12 35.70 -17.38 -3.67
N THR A 13 34.71 -16.77 -2.98
CA THR A 13 33.68 -15.98 -3.67
C THR A 13 33.06 -14.92 -2.75
N LYS A 14 33.51 -13.68 -2.97
CA LYS A 14 32.75 -12.42 -3.08
C LYS A 14 31.57 -12.19 -2.12
N THR A 15 31.86 -11.35 -1.12
CA THR A 15 30.91 -10.48 -0.43
C THR A 15 30.25 -9.52 -1.44
N SER A 16 28.94 -9.65 -1.65
CA SER A 16 28.13 -8.65 -2.34
C SER A 16 27.08 -8.12 -1.37
N THR A 17 27.39 -6.96 -0.79
CA THR A 17 26.47 -6.09 -0.08
C THR A 17 25.44 -5.57 -1.09
N LYS A 18 24.24 -6.17 -1.12
CA LYS A 18 23.11 -5.62 -1.89
C LYS A 18 22.28 -4.73 -0.95
N LEU A 19 22.71 -3.47 -0.84
CA LEU A 19 21.84 -2.40 -0.35
C LEU A 19 20.64 -2.33 -1.31
N THR A 20 19.45 -2.54 -0.76
CA THR A 20 18.17 -2.39 -1.46
C THR A 20 17.94 -0.91 -1.74
N GLU A 21 18.36 -0.47 -2.91
CA GLU A 21 17.81 0.72 -3.56
C GLU A 21 16.32 0.47 -3.82
N HIS A 22 15.47 1.01 -2.95
CA HIS A 22 14.05 1.18 -3.24
C HIS A 22 13.95 2.28 -4.29
N GLN A 23 14.09 1.90 -5.55
CA GLN A 23 13.66 2.72 -6.67
C GLN A 23 12.14 2.82 -6.57
N ASP A 24 11.67 3.91 -5.96
CA ASP A 24 10.33 4.44 -6.18
C ASP A 24 10.29 4.90 -7.64
N SER A 25 10.09 3.92 -8.52
CA SER A 25 9.80 4.19 -9.92
C SER A 25 8.42 4.81 -9.92
N SER A 26 8.40 6.14 -10.02
CA SER A 26 7.33 6.92 -10.62
C SER A 26 6.97 6.29 -11.97
N SER A 27 6.16 5.23 -11.93
CA SER A 27 5.64 4.59 -13.12
C SER A 27 4.63 5.58 -13.69
N LYS A 28 5.08 6.32 -14.70
CA LYS A 28 4.23 6.89 -15.76
C LYS A 28 3.03 5.97 -15.95
N GLY A 29 1.85 6.43 -15.55
CA GLY A 29 0.59 5.75 -15.75
C GLY A 29 0.29 5.68 -17.25
N SER A 30 0.85 4.68 -17.92
CA SER A 30 0.48 4.32 -19.28
C SER A 30 -0.80 3.48 -19.21
N GLY A 31 -1.94 4.16 -19.08
CA GLY A 31 -3.29 3.59 -19.04
C GLY A 31 -4.14 4.22 -17.94
N ASP A 32 -5.23 4.90 -18.31
CA ASP A 32 -6.17 5.57 -17.41
C ASP A 32 -6.93 4.57 -16.51
N THR A 33 -6.24 3.98 -15.54
CA THR A 33 -6.84 3.09 -14.55
C THR A 33 -7.89 3.89 -13.79
N SER A 34 -9.16 3.49 -13.92
CA SER A 34 -10.26 4.13 -13.20
C SER A 34 -10.25 3.71 -11.72
N ARG A 35 -10.91 4.51 -10.87
CA ARG A 35 -11.14 4.18 -9.46
C ARG A 35 -11.75 2.78 -9.28
N LYS A 36 -12.65 2.38 -10.18
CA LYS A 36 -13.29 1.04 -10.14
C LYS A 36 -12.29 -0.06 -10.47
N GLU A 37 -11.41 0.15 -11.45
CA GLU A 37 -10.38 -0.82 -11.81
C GLU A 37 -9.32 -0.97 -10.72
N ALA A 38 -8.87 0.13 -10.12
CA ALA A 38 -7.96 0.10 -8.99
C ALA A 38 -8.55 -0.68 -7.80
N LEU A 39 -9.81 -0.41 -7.42
CA LEU A 39 -10.50 -1.19 -6.39
C LEU A 39 -10.65 -2.66 -6.78
N GLY A 40 -10.88 -2.95 -8.07
CA GLY A 40 -10.93 -4.31 -8.59
C GLY A 40 -9.61 -5.06 -8.46
N GLN A 41 -8.48 -4.39 -8.73
CA GLN A 41 -7.12 -4.93 -8.51
C GLN A 41 -6.88 -5.23 -7.04
N ILE A 42 -7.23 -4.31 -6.13
CA ILE A 42 -7.12 -4.52 -4.68
C ILE A 42 -7.89 -5.77 -4.25
N LYS A 43 -9.15 -5.91 -4.70
CA LYS A 43 -9.95 -7.09 -4.37
C LYS A 43 -9.31 -8.38 -4.90
N GLN A 44 -8.77 -8.35 -6.12
CA GLN A 44 -8.05 -9.49 -6.70
C GLN A 44 -6.82 -9.87 -5.87
N ASP A 45 -5.96 -8.90 -5.56
CA ASP A 45 -4.74 -9.10 -4.76
C ASP A 45 -5.08 -9.64 -3.36
N LEU A 46 -6.19 -9.20 -2.79
CA LEU A 46 -6.71 -9.67 -1.51
C LEU A 46 -7.45 -11.00 -1.57
N GLY A 47 -7.73 -11.56 -2.76
CA GLY A 47 -8.57 -12.75 -2.92
C GLY A 47 -10.03 -12.53 -2.53
N ILE A 48 -10.49 -11.27 -2.50
CA ILE A 48 -11.87 -10.88 -2.20
C ILE A 48 -12.73 -11.04 -3.47
N PRO A 49 -13.89 -11.71 -3.40
CA PRO A 49 -14.84 -11.74 -4.50
C PRO A 49 -15.26 -10.32 -4.92
N LYS A 50 -15.33 -10.05 -6.23
CA LYS A 50 -15.74 -8.73 -6.75
C LYS A 50 -17.10 -8.28 -6.21
N THR A 51 -17.99 -9.23 -5.94
CA THR A 51 -19.35 -9.05 -5.41
C THR A 51 -19.40 -8.76 -3.91
N GLN A 52 -18.34 -9.08 -3.15
CA GLN A 52 -18.29 -8.80 -1.72
C GLN A 52 -18.43 -7.28 -1.50
N GLN A 53 -19.37 -6.92 -0.63
CA GLN A 53 -19.57 -5.55 -0.15
C GLN A 53 -18.70 -5.31 1.10
N PRO A 54 -18.31 -4.06 1.38
CA PRO A 54 -17.60 -3.76 2.61
C PRO A 54 -18.49 -4.09 3.81
N VAL A 55 -17.89 -4.59 4.89
CA VAL A 55 -18.61 -4.86 6.15
C VAL A 55 -19.00 -3.57 6.86
N SER A 56 -18.23 -2.51 6.65
CA SER A 56 -18.53 -1.17 7.14
C SER A 56 -17.86 -0.12 6.27
N GLN A 57 -18.40 1.10 6.30
CA GLN A 57 -17.73 2.27 5.77
C GLN A 57 -17.79 3.41 6.78
N LYS A 58 -16.79 4.29 6.73
CA LYS A 58 -16.79 5.57 7.44
C LYS A 58 -16.07 6.64 6.64
N MET A 59 -16.31 7.90 7.00
CA MET A 59 -15.58 9.04 6.47
C MET A 59 -14.56 9.49 7.51
N GLU A 60 -13.31 9.63 7.10
CA GLU A 60 -12.20 10.10 7.95
C GLU A 60 -11.61 11.38 7.34
N LYS A 61 -11.19 12.32 8.18
CA LYS A 61 -10.55 13.54 7.68
C LYS A 61 -9.20 13.17 7.06
N MET A 62 -8.95 13.64 5.84
CA MET A 62 -7.61 13.54 5.26
C MET A 62 -6.68 14.48 6.00
N LEU A 63 -5.47 13.99 6.27
CA LEU A 63 -4.43 14.74 6.96
C LEU A 63 -3.32 15.12 6.00
N ASP A 64 -2.69 16.27 6.23
CA ASP A 64 -1.49 16.73 5.54
C ASP A 64 -0.21 16.08 6.09
N GLU A 65 0.95 16.49 5.56
CA GLU A 65 2.29 16.07 6.01
C GLU A 65 2.54 16.31 7.51
N HIS A 66 1.84 17.27 8.11
CA HIS A 66 1.95 17.64 9.52
C HIS A 66 0.86 17.01 10.40
N LYS A 67 0.11 16.04 9.87
CA LYS A 67 -0.99 15.34 10.55
C LYS A 67 -2.16 16.27 10.92
N LYS A 68 -2.33 17.38 10.21
CA LYS A 68 -3.47 18.30 10.38
C LYS A 68 -4.52 18.05 9.30
N PRO A 69 -5.82 18.24 9.58
CA PRO A 69 -6.85 18.09 8.56
C PRO A 69 -6.65 19.03 7.37
N ILE A 70 -6.76 18.50 6.16
CA ILE A 70 -6.75 19.29 4.94
C ILE A 70 -8.07 20.05 4.83
N VAL A 71 -7.98 21.35 4.56
CA VAL A 71 -9.13 22.24 4.38
C VAL A 71 -9.05 22.90 3.00
N VAL A 72 -10.13 22.81 2.23
CA VAL A 72 -10.29 23.42 0.90
C VAL A 72 -11.55 24.26 0.91
N ASN A 73 -11.44 25.54 0.57
CA ASN A 73 -12.58 26.47 0.57
C ASN A 73 -13.36 26.51 1.90
N GLY A 74 -12.66 26.32 3.03
CA GLY A 74 -13.27 26.29 4.37
C GLY A 74 -13.89 24.95 4.78
N GLU A 75 -13.87 23.94 3.92
CA GLU A 75 -14.41 22.60 4.22
C GLU A 75 -13.30 21.56 4.39
N PHE A 76 -13.52 20.60 5.28
CA PHE A 76 -12.59 19.47 5.45
C PHE A 76 -12.64 18.54 4.25
N VAL A 77 -11.47 18.10 3.80
CA VAL A 77 -11.35 16.99 2.85
C VAL A 77 -11.48 15.67 3.60
N TYR A 78 -12.33 14.77 3.09
CA TYR A 78 -12.55 13.46 3.68
C TYR A 78 -12.10 12.34 2.75
N SER A 79 -11.53 11.30 3.35
CA SER A 79 -11.34 9.99 2.76
C SER A 79 -12.49 9.07 3.16
N ARG A 80 -12.85 8.16 2.26
CA ARG A 80 -13.74 7.04 2.59
C ARG A 80 -12.88 5.84 2.98
N GLU A 81 -13.12 5.29 4.16
CA GLU A 81 -12.52 4.03 4.59
C GLU A 81 -13.55 2.90 4.44
N LEU A 82 -13.19 1.86 3.69
CA LEU A 82 -14.01 0.68 3.43
C LEU A 82 -13.39 -0.54 4.11
N THR A 83 -14.08 -1.13 5.07
CA THR A 83 -13.62 -2.34 5.75
C THR A 83 -14.09 -3.57 4.97
N TYR A 84 -13.19 -4.51 4.69
CA TYR A 84 -13.50 -5.79 4.06
C TYR A 84 -12.99 -6.95 4.91
N SER A 85 -13.79 -8.01 5.03
CA SER A 85 -13.30 -9.30 5.53
C SER A 85 -12.39 -9.96 4.50
N VAL A 86 -11.29 -10.54 4.98
CA VAL A 86 -10.30 -11.28 4.18
C VAL A 86 -9.98 -12.61 4.85
N SER A 87 -9.48 -13.57 4.07
CA SER A 87 -9.02 -14.87 4.57
C SER A 87 -7.62 -15.18 4.04
N GLY A 88 -6.79 -15.83 4.85
CA GLY A 88 -5.43 -16.22 4.47
C GLY A 88 -4.48 -15.05 4.21
N LYS A 89 -4.76 -13.87 4.79
CA LYS A 89 -3.91 -12.68 4.68
C LYS A 89 -3.16 -12.42 5.97
N THR A 90 -2.01 -11.77 5.82
CA THR A 90 -1.15 -11.35 6.92
C THR A 90 -0.84 -9.87 6.82
N ASP A 91 -0.56 -9.24 7.96
CA ASP A 91 0.10 -7.94 7.96
C ASP A 91 1.56 -8.06 7.51
N ALA A 92 2.26 -6.92 7.40
CA ALA A 92 3.67 -6.87 7.02
C ALA A 92 4.61 -7.66 7.97
N GLY A 93 4.19 -7.92 9.21
CA GLY A 93 4.92 -8.72 10.19
C GLY A 93 4.64 -10.23 10.10
N GLY A 94 3.76 -10.67 9.19
CA GLY A 94 3.37 -12.06 9.05
C GLY A 94 2.25 -12.50 10.00
N ASN A 95 1.64 -11.58 10.76
CA ASN A 95 0.53 -11.92 11.66
C ASN A 95 -0.75 -12.09 10.84
N PRO A 96 -1.54 -13.15 11.06
CA PRO A 96 -2.82 -13.32 10.39
C PRO A 96 -3.80 -12.18 10.67
N ILE A 97 -4.46 -11.68 9.63
CA ILE A 97 -5.51 -10.67 9.71
C ILE A 97 -6.82 -11.20 9.13
N LYS A 98 -7.93 -10.75 9.67
CA LYS A 98 -9.28 -11.12 9.22
C LYS A 98 -10.00 -10.00 8.48
N GLN A 99 -9.48 -8.79 8.57
CA GLN A 99 -10.04 -7.61 7.93
C GLN A 99 -8.94 -6.70 7.41
N VAL A 100 -9.30 -5.93 6.39
CA VAL A 100 -8.50 -4.82 5.88
C VAL A 100 -9.37 -3.58 5.73
N ILE A 101 -8.72 -2.42 5.76
CA ILE A 101 -9.32 -1.12 5.46
C ILE A 101 -8.72 -0.63 4.15
N ILE A 102 -9.58 -0.38 3.17
CA ILE A 102 -9.22 0.29 1.93
C ILE A 102 -9.51 1.78 2.12
N GLN A 103 -8.45 2.59 2.15
CA GLN A 103 -8.55 4.04 2.31
C GLN A 103 -8.59 4.69 0.94
N ASP A 104 -9.67 5.40 0.64
CA ASP A 104 -9.90 6.07 -0.62
C ASP A 104 -9.39 7.51 -0.58
N HIS A 105 -8.17 7.72 -1.04
CA HIS A 105 -7.54 9.03 -1.15
C HIS A 105 -7.77 9.61 -2.54
N SER A 106 -9.03 9.66 -2.99
CA SER A 106 -9.39 10.28 -4.27
C SER A 106 -8.91 11.73 -4.41
N TYR A 107 -8.80 12.49 -3.32
CA TYR A 107 -8.28 13.86 -3.36
C TYR A 107 -6.77 13.90 -3.69
N GLY A 108 -6.02 12.86 -3.32
CA GLY A 108 -4.56 12.82 -3.38
C GLY A 108 -3.91 13.59 -2.23
N HIS A 109 -2.57 13.65 -2.26
CA HIS A 109 -1.75 14.44 -1.34
C HIS A 109 -0.84 15.37 -2.13
N SER A 110 -0.76 16.61 -1.68
CA SER A 110 0.18 17.61 -2.20
C SER A 110 0.93 18.22 -1.02
N TYR A 111 2.24 18.16 -1.10
CA TYR A 111 3.21 18.55 -0.09
C TYR A 111 3.99 19.78 -0.54
N SER A 112 4.49 20.53 0.43
CA SER A 112 5.03 21.87 0.21
C SER A 112 6.30 21.90 -0.65
N ASP A 113 7.15 20.88 -0.54
CA ASP A 113 8.36 20.67 -1.34
C ASP A 113 8.13 19.78 -2.58
N GLY A 114 6.90 19.28 -2.74
CA GLY A 114 6.49 18.36 -3.79
C GLY A 114 7.00 16.92 -3.62
N ILE A 115 7.85 16.63 -2.63
CA ILE A 115 8.38 15.31 -2.37
C ILE A 115 7.30 14.47 -1.70
N GLY A 116 7.02 13.29 -2.25
CA GLY A 116 5.97 12.40 -1.78
C GLY A 116 4.58 12.75 -2.31
N ASN A 117 4.43 13.73 -3.22
CA ASN A 117 3.15 14.03 -3.83
C ASN A 117 2.50 12.78 -4.43
N GLN A 118 1.22 12.59 -4.11
CA GLN A 118 0.46 11.43 -4.55
C GLN A 118 -0.79 11.89 -5.26
N SER A 119 -0.94 11.47 -6.51
CA SER A 119 -2.23 11.57 -7.21
C SER A 119 -3.26 10.68 -6.52
N SER A 120 -4.50 10.71 -6.99
CA SER A 120 -5.60 9.91 -6.45
C SER A 120 -5.22 8.43 -6.38
N HIS A 121 -5.38 7.84 -5.20
CA HIS A 121 -4.97 6.46 -4.94
C HIS A 121 -5.82 5.81 -3.86
N PHE A 122 -5.68 4.49 -3.75
CA PHE A 122 -6.09 3.74 -2.57
C PHE A 122 -4.87 3.24 -1.79
N ASN A 123 -5.03 3.16 -0.47
CA ASN A 123 -4.17 2.38 0.40
C ASN A 123 -4.92 1.16 0.92
N VAL A 124 -4.19 0.07 1.15
CA VAL A 124 -4.71 -1.13 1.82
C VAL A 124 -3.99 -1.29 3.15
N ARG A 125 -4.73 -1.25 4.25
CA ARG A 125 -4.19 -1.31 5.60
C ARG A 125 -4.82 -2.46 6.38
N PRO A 126 -4.10 -3.12 7.29
CA PRO A 126 -4.72 -4.04 8.23
C PRO A 126 -5.54 -3.25 9.26
N ASP A 127 -6.61 -3.86 9.79
CA ASP A 127 -7.52 -3.20 10.74
C ASP A 127 -6.83 -2.87 12.09
N ASN A 128 -5.82 -3.65 12.48
CA ASN A 128 -5.01 -3.42 13.68
C ASN A 128 -3.97 -2.29 13.53
N ASN A 129 -3.64 -1.85 12.31
CA ASN A 129 -2.73 -0.73 12.05
C ASN A 129 -3.18 0.06 10.80
N PRO A 130 -4.25 0.86 10.93
CA PRO A 130 -4.89 1.56 9.79
C PRO A 130 -4.09 2.76 9.29
N LYS A 131 -3.02 3.19 9.98
CA LYS A 131 -2.26 4.40 9.62
C LYS A 131 -1.06 4.09 8.75
N THR A 132 -0.29 3.07 9.11
CA THR A 132 1.00 2.77 8.46
C THR A 132 1.18 1.30 8.12
N GLY A 133 0.26 0.43 8.52
CA GLY A 133 0.38 -1.00 8.31
C GLY A 133 0.36 -1.38 6.83
N GLY A 134 1.10 -2.43 6.46
CA GLY A 134 1.02 -3.06 5.15
C GLY A 134 0.29 -4.39 5.23
N VAL A 135 -0.28 -4.83 4.11
CA VAL A 135 -0.88 -6.16 3.94
C VAL A 135 -0.04 -6.95 2.94
N SER A 136 0.32 -8.18 3.28
CA SER A 136 1.14 -9.01 2.39
C SER A 136 0.41 -9.32 1.08
N GLY A 137 1.11 -9.12 -0.04
CA GLY A 137 0.57 -9.37 -1.38
C GLY A 137 -0.23 -8.21 -1.97
N THR A 138 -0.23 -7.03 -1.34
CA THR A 138 -0.79 -5.80 -1.94
C THR A 138 0.30 -4.79 -2.28
N LYS A 139 0.00 -3.88 -3.21
CA LYS A 139 0.84 -2.71 -3.49
C LYS A 139 0.72 -1.71 -2.33
N GLU A 140 1.72 -0.85 -2.18
CA GLU A 140 1.66 0.25 -1.22
C GLU A 140 0.58 1.27 -1.63
N HIS A 141 0.52 1.60 -2.93
CA HIS A 141 -0.44 2.53 -3.51
C HIS A 141 -1.09 1.93 -4.76
N TYR A 142 -2.41 2.08 -4.88
CA TYR A 142 -3.16 1.76 -6.10
C TYR A 142 -3.66 3.05 -6.74
N TYR A 143 -2.84 3.64 -7.61
CA TYR A 143 -3.16 4.89 -8.30
C TYR A 143 -4.30 4.73 -9.31
N PHE A 144 -5.10 5.78 -9.45
CA PHE A 144 -6.14 5.86 -10.45
C PHE A 144 -6.38 7.29 -10.94
N THR A 145 -6.99 7.44 -12.10
CA THR A 145 -7.42 8.74 -12.61
C THR A 145 -8.73 9.16 -11.96
N TYR A 146 -8.73 10.33 -11.32
CA TYR A 146 -9.94 10.96 -10.80
C TYR A 146 -10.58 11.83 -11.87
N ARG A 147 -11.59 11.28 -12.54
CA ARG A 147 -12.21 11.90 -13.74
C ARG A 147 -13.05 13.16 -13.46
N ASN A 148 -13.32 13.50 -12.19
CA ASN A 148 -14.18 14.62 -11.81
C ASN A 148 -13.49 15.63 -10.89
N LYS A 149 -12.29 16.12 -11.23
CA LYS A 149 -11.78 17.36 -10.62
C LYS A 149 -12.71 18.51 -11.08
N LYS A 150 -13.67 18.88 -10.23
CA LYS A 150 -14.41 20.14 -10.38
C LYS A 150 -13.56 21.29 -9.86
#